data_AF-A0A060QDB8-F1
#
_entry.id   AF-A0A060QDB8-F1
#
_cell.length_a   1.000
_cell.length_b   1.000
_cell.length_c   1.000
_cell.angle_alpha   90.00
_cell.angle_beta   90.00
_cell.angle_gamma   90.00
#
_symmetry.space_group_name_H-M   'P 1'
#
loop_
_entity.id
_entity.type
_entity.pdbx_description
1 polymer ?
#
loop_
_entity_poly.entity_id
_entity_poly.type
_entity_poly.pdbx_seq_one_letter_code
_entity_poly.pdbx_strand_id
1 'polypeptide(L)'
;MHSSCLTTVRLKFLCSLYQSALPLELFIGPNAPDLVAVSIAHDDTIGDLRERLGNEILLRIDWDLWADRGDSTNARVNAVLDLLETPIASVFPGDFSDIADPSAPPPPVEPYLESAPDGSGVFHVADNISGDTLAGPFATNQQAKQALDALLVIHPSPEWFKRWYGLELEYAGQDVIRV
;
A
#
# COMPACT_ATOMS: atom_id res chain seq x y z
N MET A 1 -30.68 -16.41 -11.49
CA MET A 1 -29.39 -15.73 -11.29
C MET A 1 -28.61 -16.63 -10.34
N HIS A 2 -27.50 -17.18 -10.81
CA HIS A 2 -26.72 -18.17 -10.06
C HIS A 2 -25.57 -17.43 -9.38
N SER A 3 -25.54 -17.46 -8.05
CA SER A 3 -24.47 -16.88 -7.25
C SER A 3 -23.18 -17.69 -7.43
N SER A 4 -22.13 -17.03 -7.92
CA SER A 4 -20.77 -17.55 -7.93
C SER A 4 -20.00 -16.86 -6.81
N CYS A 5 -20.00 -17.45 -5.61
CA CYS A 5 -19.26 -16.88 -4.49
C CYS A 5 -17.75 -17.09 -4.65
N LEU A 6 -16.95 -16.15 -4.15
CA LEU A 6 -15.49 -16.32 -4.04
C LEU A 6 -15.21 -17.51 -3.11
N THR A 7 -14.39 -18.44 -3.56
CA THR A 7 -14.06 -19.67 -2.83
C THR A 7 -12.60 -19.76 -2.46
N THR A 8 -11.72 -19.06 -3.17
CA THR A 8 -10.28 -19.10 -2.89
C THR A 8 -9.61 -17.78 -3.27
N VAL A 9 -8.68 -17.36 -2.42
CA VAL A 9 -7.77 -16.25 -2.68
C VAL A 9 -6.35 -16.79 -2.60
N ARG A 10 -5.54 -16.52 -3.64
CA ARG A 10 -4.11 -16.86 -3.63
C ARG A 10 -3.29 -15.59 -3.86
N LEU A 11 -2.21 -15.48 -3.11
CA LEU A 11 -1.22 -14.42 -3.23
C LEU A 11 0.12 -15.02 -3.58
N LYS A 12 0.79 -14.44 -4.58
CA LYS A 12 2.15 -14.82 -4.95
C LYS A 12 3.03 -13.58 -4.90
N PHE A 13 4.03 -13.58 -4.03
CA PHE A 13 5.03 -12.52 -3.99
C PHE A 13 5.73 -12.42 -5.35
N LEU A 14 5.82 -11.20 -5.88
CA LEU A 14 6.47 -10.92 -7.16
C LEU A 14 7.80 -10.21 -6.94
N CYS A 15 7.76 -9.03 -6.34
CA CYS A 15 8.94 -8.20 -6.11
C CYS A 15 8.68 -7.11 -5.08
N SER A 16 9.75 -6.46 -4.64
CA SER A 16 9.70 -5.23 -3.86
C SER A 16 10.46 -4.13 -4.60
N LEU A 17 9.83 -2.97 -4.83
CA LEU A 17 10.41 -1.89 -5.62
C LEU A 17 9.99 -0.53 -5.07
N TYR A 18 10.80 0.49 -5.34
CA TYR A 18 10.41 1.88 -5.09
C TYR A 18 9.27 2.30 -6.03
N GLN A 19 8.38 3.18 -5.56
CA GLN A 19 7.13 3.58 -6.26
C GLN A 19 7.32 4.03 -7.73
N SER A 20 8.53 4.51 -8.09
CA SER A 20 8.88 4.91 -9.47
C SER A 20 8.97 3.74 -10.46
N ALA A 21 9.02 2.49 -9.99
CA ALA A 21 9.03 1.29 -10.81
C ALA A 21 7.69 0.56 -10.68
N LEU A 22 6.66 1.03 -11.41
CA LEU A 22 5.54 0.16 -11.74
C LEU A 22 6.11 -1.06 -12.47
N PRO A 23 5.83 -2.31 -12.05
CA PRO A 23 6.22 -3.50 -12.80
C PRO A 23 5.32 -3.68 -14.05
N LEU A 24 4.88 -2.58 -14.67
CA LEU A 24 3.98 -2.55 -15.81
C LEU A 24 4.56 -3.37 -16.95
N GLU A 25 5.87 -3.24 -17.22
CA GLU A 25 6.53 -3.98 -18.31
C GLU A 25 6.62 -5.51 -18.07
N LEU A 26 6.48 -5.99 -16.83
CA LEU A 26 6.61 -7.41 -16.51
C LEU A 26 5.32 -8.22 -16.77
N PHE A 27 4.16 -7.55 -16.93
CA PHE A 27 2.86 -8.23 -16.89
C PHE A 27 1.80 -7.68 -17.86
N ILE A 28 2.17 -7.06 -18.99
CA ILE A 28 1.19 -6.67 -20.03
C ILE A 28 0.90 -7.89 -20.93
N GLY A 29 0.06 -8.81 -20.47
CA GLY A 29 -0.38 -9.95 -21.25
C GLY A 29 -1.87 -10.22 -21.03
N PRO A 30 -2.57 -10.83 -22.00
CA PRO A 30 -4.00 -11.13 -21.90
C PRO A 30 -4.37 -12.11 -20.76
N ASN A 31 -3.37 -12.70 -20.09
CA ASN A 31 -3.53 -13.61 -18.94
C ASN A 31 -2.71 -13.15 -17.73
N ALA A 32 -2.41 -11.85 -17.62
CA ALA A 32 -1.69 -11.33 -16.48
C ALA A 32 -2.56 -11.44 -15.21
N PRO A 33 -1.99 -11.89 -14.08
CA PRO A 33 -2.72 -11.93 -12.82
C PRO A 33 -3.08 -10.50 -12.38
N ASP A 34 -4.18 -10.36 -11.64
CA ASP A 34 -4.49 -9.10 -10.97
C ASP A 34 -3.36 -8.75 -10.01
N LEU A 35 -3.04 -7.46 -9.88
CA LEU A 35 -1.94 -7.00 -9.03
C LEU A 35 -2.48 -6.25 -7.82
N VAL A 36 -1.97 -6.62 -6.65
CA VAL A 36 -2.09 -5.86 -5.41
C VAL A 36 -0.71 -5.41 -4.96
N ALA A 37 -0.63 -4.20 -4.41
CA ALA A 37 0.59 -3.66 -3.86
C ALA A 37 0.33 -3.10 -2.48
N VAL A 38 1.30 -3.27 -1.60
CA VAL A 38 1.25 -2.74 -0.24
C VAL A 38 2.50 -1.90 -0.04
N SER A 39 2.28 -0.64 0.27
CA SER A 39 3.34 0.28 0.73
C SER A 39 3.85 -0.21 2.07
N ILE A 40 5.16 -0.11 2.31
CA ILE A 40 5.80 -0.55 3.54
C ILE A 40 6.69 0.57 4.06
N ALA A 41 6.43 0.98 5.29
CA ALA A 41 7.27 1.84 6.10
C ALA A 41 8.15 1.00 7.03
N HIS A 42 9.26 1.60 7.49
CA HIS A 42 10.23 0.93 8.37
C HIS A 42 9.63 0.50 9.72
N ASP A 43 8.64 1.24 10.19
CA ASP A 43 7.96 1.05 11.47
C ASP A 43 6.58 0.37 11.33
N ASP A 44 6.19 -0.03 10.12
CA ASP A 44 4.95 -0.77 9.92
C ASP A 44 5.00 -2.10 10.70
N THR A 45 3.96 -2.34 11.47
CA THR A 45 3.74 -3.62 12.12
C THR A 45 3.16 -4.63 11.13
N ILE A 46 3.24 -5.92 11.46
CA ILE A 46 2.57 -6.98 10.70
C ILE A 46 1.07 -6.70 10.61
N GLY A 47 0.46 -6.20 11.68
CA GLY A 47 -0.94 -5.81 11.69
C GLY A 47 -1.28 -4.77 10.63
N ASP A 48 -0.47 -3.71 10.56
CA ASP A 48 -0.67 -2.62 9.59
C ASP A 48 -0.61 -3.13 8.15
N LEU A 49 0.37 -3.97 7.84
CA LEU A 49 0.52 -4.53 6.49
C LEU A 49 -0.59 -5.53 6.12
N ARG A 50 -1.03 -6.36 7.08
CA ARG A 50 -2.12 -7.31 6.87
C ARG A 50 -3.44 -6.58 6.61
N GLU A 51 -3.74 -5.54 7.39
CA GLU A 51 -4.93 -4.70 7.20
C GLU A 51 -4.89 -3.99 5.83
N ARG A 52 -3.76 -3.35 5.51
CA ARG A 52 -3.58 -2.63 4.24
C ARG A 52 -3.71 -3.56 3.04
N LEU A 53 -3.11 -4.76 3.09
CA LEU A 53 -3.26 -5.78 2.06
C LEU A 53 -4.70 -6.28 1.93
N GLY A 54 -5.38 -6.53 3.06
CA GLY A 54 -6.77 -6.96 3.08
C GLY A 54 -7.68 -5.94 2.39
N ASN A 55 -7.52 -4.66 2.73
CA ASN A 55 -8.26 -3.56 2.11
C ASN A 55 -8.01 -3.49 0.59
N GLU A 56 -6.77 -3.64 0.14
CA GLU A 56 -6.45 -3.69 -1.30
C GLU A 56 -7.15 -4.85 -2.02
N ILE A 57 -7.20 -6.04 -1.41
CA ILE A 57 -7.86 -7.20 -2.02
C ILE A 57 -9.38 -6.99 -2.05
N LEU A 58 -9.99 -6.45 -0.99
CA LEU A 58 -11.43 -6.17 -0.92
C LEU A 58 -11.92 -5.25 -2.05
N LEU A 59 -11.08 -4.31 -2.50
CA LEU A 59 -11.37 -3.41 -3.62
C LEU A 59 -11.42 -4.12 -4.98
N ARG A 60 -10.85 -5.33 -5.09
CA ARG A 60 -10.76 -6.10 -6.35
C ARG A 60 -11.79 -7.22 -6.44
N ILE A 61 -12.53 -7.47 -5.36
CA ILE A 61 -13.59 -8.48 -5.35
C ILE A 61 -14.77 -7.95 -6.14
N ASP A 62 -15.22 -8.73 -7.11
CA ASP A 62 -16.51 -8.53 -7.76
C ASP A 62 -17.64 -8.90 -6.76
N TRP A 63 -18.23 -7.86 -6.17
CA TRP A 63 -19.33 -7.99 -5.20
C TRP A 63 -20.67 -8.29 -5.87
N ASP A 64 -20.81 -8.08 -7.18
CA ASP A 64 -22.04 -8.39 -7.91
C ASP A 64 -22.22 -9.92 -8.03
N LEU A 65 -21.13 -10.67 -8.18
CA LEU A 65 -21.14 -12.15 -8.12
C LEU A 65 -21.60 -12.70 -6.75
N TRP A 66 -21.52 -11.88 -5.70
CA TRP A 66 -21.97 -12.18 -4.33
C TRP A 66 -23.38 -11.68 -4.00
N ALA A 67 -24.02 -10.87 -4.86
CA ALA A 67 -25.29 -10.20 -4.56
C ALA A 67 -26.51 -11.16 -4.47
N ASP A 68 -26.42 -12.34 -5.08
CA ASP A 68 -27.57 -13.24 -5.30
C ASP A 68 -27.94 -14.14 -4.10
N ARG A 69 -27.21 -14.09 -2.98
CA ARG A 69 -27.46 -15.01 -1.85
C ARG A 69 -28.58 -14.60 -0.88
N GLY A 70 -29.07 -13.36 -0.94
CA GLY A 70 -29.95 -12.83 0.09
C GLY A 70 -29.26 -12.63 1.45
N ASP A 71 -27.94 -12.82 1.52
CA ASP A 71 -27.11 -12.54 2.69
C ASP A 71 -26.99 -11.03 2.91
N SER A 72 -26.95 -10.61 4.18
CA SER A 72 -26.61 -9.22 4.51
C SER A 72 -25.20 -8.87 4.01
N THR A 73 -24.96 -7.60 3.67
CA THR A 73 -23.62 -7.12 3.28
C THR A 73 -22.55 -7.50 4.31
N ASN A 74 -22.86 -7.41 5.61
CA ASN A 74 -21.90 -7.76 6.66
C ASN A 74 -21.54 -9.25 6.66
N ALA A 75 -22.51 -10.13 6.42
CA ALA A 75 -22.25 -11.57 6.34
C ALA A 75 -21.33 -11.91 5.16
N ARG A 76 -21.50 -11.22 4.02
CA ARG A 76 -20.65 -11.38 2.84
C ARG A 76 -19.23 -10.88 3.08
N VAL A 77 -19.10 -9.70 3.69
CA VAL A 77 -17.79 -9.14 4.05
C VAL A 77 -17.05 -10.06 5.03
N ASN A 78 -17.72 -10.54 6.09
CA ASN A 78 -17.08 -11.44 7.06
C ASN A 78 -16.63 -12.76 6.42
N ALA A 79 -17.47 -13.37 5.56
CA ALA A 79 -17.09 -14.59 4.86
C ALA A 79 -15.86 -14.39 3.95
N VAL A 80 -15.74 -13.22 3.33
CA VAL A 80 -14.55 -12.84 2.55
C VAL A 80 -13.35 -12.64 3.45
N LEU A 81 -13.48 -11.92 4.57
CA LEU A 81 -12.38 -11.71 5.52
C LEU A 81 -11.83 -13.04 6.04
N ASP A 82 -12.70 -14.02 6.34
CA ASP A 82 -12.29 -15.36 6.74
C ASP A 82 -11.47 -16.08 5.65
N LEU A 83 -11.82 -15.89 4.36
CA LEU A 83 -11.05 -16.44 3.24
C LEU A 83 -9.69 -15.76 3.06
N LEU A 84 -9.56 -14.48 3.45
CA LEU A 84 -8.34 -13.70 3.33
C LEU A 84 -7.32 -13.97 4.44
N GLU A 85 -7.78 -14.42 5.62
CA GLU A 85 -6.94 -14.56 6.81
C GLU A 85 -5.68 -15.40 6.54
N THR A 86 -5.85 -16.62 6.04
CA THR A 86 -4.73 -17.55 5.80
C THR A 86 -3.78 -17.06 4.70
N PRO A 87 -4.26 -16.65 3.50
CA PRO A 87 -3.38 -16.09 2.47
C PRO A 87 -2.57 -14.87 2.93
N ILE A 88 -3.21 -13.93 3.64
CA ILE A 88 -2.53 -12.71 4.12
C ILE A 88 -1.50 -13.05 5.22
N ALA A 89 -1.84 -13.93 6.16
CA ALA A 89 -0.91 -14.39 7.18
C ALA A 89 0.30 -15.13 6.60
N SER A 90 0.15 -15.80 5.45
CA SER A 90 1.25 -16.50 4.77
C SER A 90 2.32 -15.56 4.19
N VAL A 91 1.93 -14.36 3.75
CA VAL A 91 2.86 -13.38 3.16
C VAL A 91 3.47 -12.41 4.17
N PHE A 92 2.81 -12.22 5.32
CA PHE A 92 3.31 -11.48 6.47
C PHE A 92 3.19 -12.36 7.74
N PRO A 93 4.08 -13.35 7.94
CA PRO A 93 4.01 -14.26 9.09
C PRO A 93 4.51 -13.61 10.38
N GLY A 94 3.90 -13.94 11.51
CA GLY A 94 4.27 -13.40 12.84
C GLY A 94 3.10 -12.79 13.60
N ASP A 95 3.40 -12.19 14.75
CA ASP A 95 2.41 -11.53 15.61
C ASP A 95 2.10 -10.12 15.10
N PHE A 96 0.89 -9.63 15.35
CA PHE A 96 0.42 -8.34 14.81
C PHE A 96 1.28 -7.15 15.23
N SER A 97 1.93 -7.21 16.40
CA SER A 97 2.78 -6.13 16.91
C SER A 97 4.23 -6.17 16.44
N ASP A 98 4.63 -7.21 15.71
CA ASP A 98 6.01 -7.35 15.24
C ASP A 98 6.27 -6.37 14.10
N ILE A 99 7.49 -5.85 13.99
CA ILE A 99 7.92 -5.06 12.83
C ILE A 99 7.95 -5.97 11.60
N ALA A 100 7.19 -5.60 10.57
CA ALA A 100 6.90 -6.50 9.46
C ALA A 100 8.06 -6.69 8.47
N ASP A 101 8.82 -5.62 8.23
CA ASP A 101 9.99 -5.66 7.37
C ASP A 101 11.07 -4.71 7.87
N PRO A 102 11.97 -5.16 8.76
CA PRO A 102 13.10 -4.34 9.22
C PRO A 102 14.08 -3.97 8.09
N SER A 103 14.02 -4.67 6.95
CA SER A 103 14.83 -4.36 5.77
C SER A 103 14.17 -3.35 4.85
N ALA A 104 12.89 -2.99 5.10
CA ALA A 104 12.29 -1.82 4.49
C ALA A 104 13.18 -0.62 4.86
N PRO A 105 13.68 0.12 3.85
CA PRO A 105 14.43 1.34 4.12
C PRO A 105 13.60 2.33 5.00
N PRO A 106 14.22 3.34 5.59
CA PRO A 106 13.47 4.39 6.29
C PRO A 106 12.58 5.16 5.30
N PRO A 107 11.42 5.69 5.74
CA PRO A 107 10.64 6.59 4.91
C PRO A 107 11.51 7.76 4.43
N PRO A 108 11.29 8.28 3.23
CA PRO A 108 11.99 9.45 2.75
C PRO A 108 11.76 10.56 3.76
N VAL A 109 12.83 11.24 4.11
CA VAL A 109 12.77 12.47 4.90
C VAL A 109 11.77 13.40 4.21
N GLU A 110 10.71 13.80 4.92
CA GLU A 110 9.81 14.82 4.41
C GLU A 110 10.36 16.18 4.84
N PRO A 111 10.96 16.95 3.91
CA PRO A 111 11.34 18.30 4.22
C PRO A 111 10.09 19.10 4.62
N TYR A 112 10.18 19.92 5.66
CA TYR A 112 9.13 20.87 6.03
C TYR A 112 9.72 22.27 6.26
N LEU A 113 8.88 23.28 6.15
CA LEU A 113 9.30 24.67 6.33
C LEU A 113 9.18 25.06 7.80
N GLU A 114 10.26 25.55 8.38
CA GLU A 114 10.34 26.02 9.75
C GLU A 114 10.87 27.46 9.81
N SER A 115 10.40 28.24 10.77
CA SER A 115 10.98 29.54 11.11
C SER A 115 12.06 29.36 12.17
N ALA A 116 13.19 30.06 12.01
CA ALA A 116 14.29 30.01 12.97
C ALA A 116 13.78 30.30 14.41
N PRO A 117 14.09 29.42 15.39
CA PRO A 117 13.56 29.54 16.75
C PRO A 117 14.16 30.71 17.53
N ASP A 118 15.24 31.32 17.02
CA ASP A 118 15.91 32.49 17.59
C ASP A 118 15.18 33.82 17.33
N GLY A 119 14.05 33.80 16.61
CA GLY A 119 13.26 34.99 16.30
C GLY A 119 13.91 35.91 15.26
N SER A 120 14.94 35.46 14.54
CA SER A 120 15.63 36.21 13.49
C SER A 120 14.76 36.54 12.28
N GLY A 121 13.59 35.91 12.14
CA GLY A 121 12.70 36.06 10.97
C GLY A 121 13.20 35.30 9.73
N VAL A 122 14.19 34.43 9.91
CA VAL A 122 14.76 33.58 8.88
C VAL A 122 13.97 32.27 8.77
N PHE A 123 13.87 31.73 7.56
CA PHE A 123 13.23 30.44 7.29
C PHE A 123 14.28 29.40 6.90
N HIS A 124 14.03 28.15 7.26
CA HIS A 124 14.81 27.00 6.81
C HIS A 124 13.87 25.85 6.46
N VAL A 125 14.41 24.89 5.71
CA VAL A 125 13.76 23.61 5.44
C VAL A 125 14.41 22.59 6.37
N ALA A 126 13.62 21.88 7.16
CA ALA A 126 14.07 20.91 8.14
C ALA A 126 13.58 19.49 7.83
N ASP A 127 14.28 18.50 8.37
CA ASP A 127 13.91 17.09 8.37
C ASP A 127 12.80 16.83 9.39
N ASN A 128 11.66 16.27 8.97
CA ASN A 128 10.52 15.98 9.87
C ASN A 128 10.78 14.91 10.94
N ILE A 129 11.87 14.15 10.83
CA ILE A 129 12.31 13.11 11.77
C ILE A 129 13.33 13.68 12.76
N SER A 130 14.42 14.31 12.29
CA SER A 130 15.50 14.77 13.17
C SER A 130 15.40 16.25 13.58
N GLY A 131 14.64 17.05 12.82
CA GLY A 131 14.63 18.52 12.95
C GLY A 131 15.89 19.20 12.39
N ASP A 132 16.78 18.44 11.74
CA ASP A 132 18.01 19.00 11.17
C ASP A 132 17.70 19.91 9.98
N THR A 133 18.46 21.00 9.85
CA THR A 133 18.33 21.91 8.70
C THR A 133 18.84 21.23 7.42
N LEU A 134 17.94 21.01 6.48
CA LEU A 134 18.21 20.47 5.14
C LEU A 134 18.60 21.57 4.15
N ALA A 135 17.99 22.76 4.25
CA ALA A 135 18.31 23.91 3.40
C ALA A 135 18.00 25.25 4.09
N GLY A 136 18.78 26.28 3.77
CA GLY A 136 18.66 27.62 4.34
C GLY A 136 20.02 28.15 4.82
N PRO A 137 20.07 29.32 5.48
CA PRO A 137 18.94 30.19 5.84
C PRO A 137 18.34 30.97 4.65
N PHE A 138 17.02 31.20 4.66
CA PHE A 138 16.29 31.99 3.67
C PHE A 138 15.66 33.24 4.31
N ALA A 139 15.77 34.38 3.63
CA ALA A 139 15.22 35.65 4.10
C ALA A 139 13.69 35.77 3.91
N THR A 140 13.10 34.93 3.07
CA THR A 140 11.66 34.98 2.77
C THR A 140 11.04 33.57 2.72
N ASN A 141 9.78 33.48 3.11
CA ASN A 141 9.00 32.23 3.05
C ASN A 141 8.92 31.67 1.62
N GLN A 142 8.86 32.54 0.60
CA GLN A 142 8.80 32.12 -0.80
C GLN A 142 10.06 31.38 -1.26
N GLN A 143 11.24 31.83 -0.84
CA GLN A 143 12.51 31.17 -1.15
C GLN A 143 12.62 29.80 -0.46
N ALA A 144 12.23 29.74 0.81
CA ALA A 144 12.18 28.49 1.56
C ALA A 144 11.18 27.50 0.94
N LYS A 145 10.02 27.98 0.49
CA LYS A 145 9.02 27.16 -0.21
C LYS A 145 9.55 26.60 -1.54
N GLN A 146 10.28 27.40 -2.32
CA GLN A 146 10.89 26.92 -3.57
C GLN A 146 11.96 25.84 -3.31
N ALA A 147 12.77 26.01 -2.25
CA ALA A 147 13.75 25.00 -1.85
C ALA A 147 13.07 23.70 -1.36
N LEU A 148 11.99 23.84 -0.58
CA LEU A 148 11.15 22.73 -0.16
C LEU A 148 10.54 21.98 -1.36
N ASP A 149 9.91 22.70 -2.28
CA ASP A 149 9.28 22.12 -3.48
C ASP A 149 10.33 21.39 -4.35
N ALA A 150 11.56 21.90 -4.45
CA ALA A 150 12.65 21.23 -5.15
C ALA A 150 13.11 19.92 -4.47
N LEU A 151 13.10 19.86 -3.14
CA LEU A 151 13.44 18.65 -2.39
C LEU A 151 12.32 17.61 -2.44
N LEU A 152 11.05 18.02 -2.42
CA LEU A 152 9.90 17.13 -2.55
C LEU A 152 9.82 16.43 -3.91
N VAL A 153 10.34 17.05 -4.98
CA VAL A 153 10.45 16.41 -6.30
C VAL A 153 11.43 15.21 -6.28
N ILE A 154 12.42 15.23 -5.39
CA ILE A 154 13.42 14.17 -5.23
C ILE A 154 12.89 13.07 -4.28
N HIS A 155 11.97 13.41 -3.39
CA HIS A 155 11.44 12.54 -2.33
C HIS A 155 9.90 12.51 -2.31
N PRO A 156 9.23 11.88 -3.31
CA PRO A 156 7.78 11.80 -3.32
C PRO A 156 7.27 10.77 -2.30
N SER A 157 6.71 11.27 -1.19
CA SER A 157 5.50 10.74 -0.53
C SER A 157 5.55 9.33 0.15
N PRO A 158 4.55 9.00 1.01
CA PRO A 158 4.65 8.01 2.09
C PRO A 158 4.57 6.54 1.64
N GLU A 159 4.49 6.28 0.33
CA GLU A 159 4.34 4.95 -0.27
C GLU A 159 5.58 4.52 -1.07
N TRP A 160 6.72 5.05 -0.65
CA TRP A 160 7.99 5.08 -1.34
C TRP A 160 8.61 3.69 -1.60
N PHE A 161 8.30 2.66 -0.80
CA PHE A 161 8.67 1.26 -1.02
C PHE A 161 7.43 0.36 -1.01
N LYS A 162 7.25 -0.46 -2.06
CA LYS A 162 6.08 -1.35 -2.20
C LYS A 162 6.49 -2.80 -2.38
N ARG A 163 5.73 -3.71 -1.75
CA ARG A 163 5.69 -5.13 -2.12
C ARG A 163 4.53 -5.38 -3.07
N TRP A 164 4.82 -6.06 -4.18
CA TRP A 164 3.85 -6.44 -5.19
C TRP A 164 3.53 -7.93 -5.11
N TYR A 165 2.25 -8.24 -5.22
CA TYR A 165 1.75 -9.61 -5.25
C TYR A 165 0.85 -9.81 -6.47
N GLY A 166 0.99 -10.99 -7.09
CA GLY A 166 -0.03 -11.51 -8.00
C GLY A 166 -1.19 -12.01 -7.15
N LEU A 167 -2.39 -11.56 -7.49
CA LEU A 167 -3.65 -11.95 -6.90
C LEU A 167 -4.40 -12.88 -7.86
N GLU A 168 -4.83 -14.02 -7.33
CA GLU A 168 -5.74 -14.93 -8.02
C GLU A 168 -7.00 -15.09 -7.17
N LEU A 169 -8.14 -14.79 -7.77
CA LEU A 169 -9.47 -14.93 -7.17
C LEU A 169 -10.21 -16.05 -7.89
N GLU A 170 -10.55 -17.11 -7.16
CA GLU A 170 -11.33 -18.23 -7.68
C GLU A 170 -12.77 -18.10 -7.18
N TYR A 171 -13.71 -18.10 -8.12
CA TYR A 171 -15.14 -18.08 -7.83
C TYR A 171 -15.74 -19.45 -8.15
N ALA A 172 -16.73 -19.88 -7.36
CA ALA A 172 -17.45 -21.12 -7.60
C ALA A 172 -17.97 -21.14 -9.05
N GLY A 173 -17.50 -22.12 -9.82
CA GLY A 173 -17.84 -22.26 -11.23
C GLY A 173 -19.34 -22.46 -11.43
N GLN A 174 -19.89 -21.78 -12.44
CA GLN A 174 -21.05 -22.30 -13.14
C GLN A 174 -20.68 -23.68 -13.70
N ASP A 175 -21.59 -24.65 -13.63
CA ASP A 175 -21.50 -25.85 -14.47
C ASP A 175 -21.23 -25.39 -15.91
N VAL A 176 -20.00 -25.58 -16.39
CA VAL A 176 -19.68 -25.41 -17.81
C VAL A 176 -20.37 -26.57 -18.53
N ILE A 177 -21.64 -26.38 -18.92
CA ILE A 177 -22.27 -27.24 -19.91
C ILE A 177 -21.50 -27.00 -21.21
N ARG A 178 -20.53 -27.86 -21.49
CA ARG A 178 -20.00 -28.03 -22.83
C ARG A 178 -21.13 -28.62 -23.67
N VAL A 179 -21.75 -27.79 -24.52
CA VAL A 179 -22.51 -28.24 -25.69
C VAL A 179 -21.55 -28.26 -26.87
#